data_AF-A0A8A1UHF4-F1
#
_entry.id   AF-A0A8A1UHF4-F1
#
_cell.length_a   1.000
_cell.length_b   1.000
_cell.length_c   1.000
_cell.angle_alpha   90.00
_cell.angle_beta   90.00
_cell.angle_gamma   90.00
#
_symmetry.space_group_name_H-M   'P 1'
#
loop_
_entity.id
_entity.type
_entity.pdbx_description
1 polymer ?
#
loop_
_entity_poly.entity_id
_entity_poly.type
_entity_poly.pdbx_seq_one_letter_code
_entity_poly.pdbx_strand_id
1 'polypeptide(L)'
;MTEGPAQEGRYDGVVAVQRPCGDVAPQRTKLEPAGAHTYRIAWVHPDPARGKGCLKALSGGPADGLLEPRNACGEASSFRVEREPSGTGGEHGRYVFRADGQRCLGIRGSRTAAGAEVMLQRCTGGAAQKFLIDTASQ
;
A
#
# COMPACT_ATOMS: atom_id res chain seq x y z
N MET A 1 0.57 -5.00 -5.04
CA MET A 1 1.79 -4.29 -4.58
C MET A 1 2.61 -5.20 -3.69
N THR A 2 3.93 -5.05 -3.67
CA THR A 2 4.87 -5.86 -2.87
C THR A 2 6.06 -5.01 -2.41
N GLU A 3 6.96 -5.60 -1.64
CA GLU A 3 8.25 -5.01 -1.30
C GLU A 3 9.16 -4.92 -2.53
N GLY A 4 9.91 -3.83 -2.62
CA GLY A 4 10.95 -3.63 -3.62
C GLY A 4 11.91 -2.53 -3.17
N PRO A 5 13.11 -2.47 -3.75
CA PRO A 5 14.07 -1.42 -3.40
C PRO A 5 13.48 -0.05 -3.72
N ALA A 6 13.71 0.93 -2.84
CA ALA A 6 13.40 2.31 -3.16
C ALA A 6 14.22 2.77 -4.38
N GLN A 7 13.62 3.59 -5.22
CA GLN A 7 14.23 4.04 -6.46
C GLN A 7 15.08 5.28 -6.23
N GLU A 8 16.11 5.44 -7.08
CA GLU A 8 16.92 6.65 -7.19
C GLU A 8 17.65 7.01 -5.88
N GLY A 9 18.09 6.01 -5.11
CA GLY A 9 18.92 6.20 -3.91
C GLY A 9 18.22 6.97 -2.77
N ARG A 10 16.89 7.02 -2.76
CA ARG A 10 16.12 7.82 -1.80
C ARG A 10 16.06 7.23 -0.40
N TYR A 11 16.23 5.92 -0.31
CA TYR A 11 16.16 5.17 0.93
C TYR A 11 16.93 3.87 0.77
N ASP A 12 17.82 3.58 1.70
CA ASP A 12 18.57 2.33 1.73
C ASP A 12 17.71 1.26 2.43
N GLY A 13 16.68 0.80 1.73
CA GLY A 13 15.72 -0.18 2.23
C GLY A 13 14.67 -0.59 1.20
N VAL A 14 13.77 -1.47 1.64
CA VAL A 14 12.62 -1.90 0.83
C VAL A 14 11.38 -1.09 1.18
N VAL A 15 10.64 -0.71 0.16
CA VAL A 15 9.38 0.04 0.25
C VAL A 15 8.31 -0.64 -0.58
N ALA A 16 7.08 -0.21 -0.42
CA ALA A 16 5.98 -0.67 -1.22
C ALA A 16 6.09 -0.18 -2.66
N VAL A 17 6.00 -1.10 -3.60
CA VAL A 17 6.06 -0.84 -5.03
C VAL A 17 4.91 -1.53 -5.76
N GLN A 18 4.48 -0.94 -6.86
CA GLN A 18 3.56 -1.59 -7.79
C GLN A 18 4.26 -2.72 -8.53
N ARG A 19 3.54 -3.82 -8.72
CA ARG A 19 3.90 -4.94 -9.60
C ARG A 19 2.66 -5.37 -10.38
N PRO A 20 2.84 -6.01 -11.55
CA PRO A 20 1.75 -6.76 -12.18
C PRO A 20 1.10 -7.71 -11.17
N CYS A 21 -0.22 -7.87 -11.23
CA CYS A 21 -0.96 -8.67 -10.24
C CYS A 21 -0.52 -10.15 -10.20
N GLY A 22 -0.06 -10.71 -11.33
CA GLY A 22 0.48 -12.08 -11.40
C GLY A 22 1.89 -12.25 -10.80
N ASP A 23 2.63 -11.16 -10.59
CA ASP A 23 4.03 -11.18 -10.14
C ASP A 23 4.19 -10.80 -8.67
N VAL A 24 3.08 -10.68 -7.95
CA VAL A 24 3.09 -10.44 -6.50
C VAL A 24 3.29 -11.80 -5.83
N ALA A 25 4.56 -12.17 -5.61
CA ALA A 25 4.99 -13.39 -4.92
C ALA A 25 4.21 -13.60 -3.60
N PRO A 26 4.17 -14.82 -3.01
CA PRO A 26 3.03 -15.40 -2.26
C PRO A 26 2.61 -14.71 -0.95
N GLN A 27 3.21 -13.56 -0.62
CA GLN A 27 2.81 -12.77 0.53
C GLN A 27 1.32 -12.39 0.45
N ARG A 28 0.59 -12.76 1.49
CA ARG A 28 -0.83 -12.40 1.58
C ARG A 28 -0.93 -10.97 2.10
N THR A 29 -1.69 -10.13 1.41
CA THR A 29 -2.05 -8.79 1.91
C THR A 29 -3.28 -8.91 2.81
N LYS A 30 -3.19 -8.40 4.03
CA LYS A 30 -4.29 -8.34 4.99
C LYS A 30 -4.59 -6.88 5.36
N LEU A 31 -5.87 -6.56 5.45
CA LEU A 31 -6.35 -5.34 6.08
C LEU A 31 -6.70 -5.67 7.53
N GLU A 32 -5.81 -5.35 8.46
CA GLU A 32 -6.03 -5.61 9.88
C GLU A 32 -6.70 -4.38 10.54
N PRO A 33 -7.74 -4.54 11.36
CA PRO A 33 -8.32 -3.43 12.10
C PRO A 33 -7.29 -2.69 12.96
N ALA A 34 -7.30 -1.36 12.90
CA ALA A 34 -6.43 -0.48 13.68
C ALA A 34 -7.22 0.56 14.51
N GLY A 35 -8.55 0.50 14.47
CA GLY A 35 -9.49 1.41 15.13
C GLY A 35 -10.91 1.15 14.65
N ALA A 36 -11.87 2.01 15.02
CA ALA A 36 -13.29 1.80 14.69
C ALA A 36 -13.57 1.71 13.18
N HIS A 37 -12.87 2.49 12.36
CA HIS A 37 -13.07 2.57 10.90
C HIS A 37 -11.75 2.68 10.12
N THR A 38 -10.66 2.22 10.73
CA THR A 38 -9.32 2.32 10.16
C THR A 38 -8.64 0.97 10.16
N TYR A 39 -7.85 0.73 9.13
CA TYR A 39 -7.12 -0.51 8.88
C TYR A 39 -5.64 -0.21 8.70
N ARG A 40 -4.79 -1.13 9.10
CA ARG A 40 -3.39 -1.20 8.68
C ARG A 40 -3.25 -2.23 7.58
N ILE A 41 -2.35 -1.97 6.64
CA ILE A 41 -2.01 -2.92 5.58
C ILE A 41 -0.86 -3.78 6.08
N ALA A 42 -1.05 -5.10 6.10
CA ALA A 42 -0.04 -6.05 6.51
C ALA A 42 0.30 -7.01 5.35
N TRP A 43 1.58 -7.26 5.16
CA TRP A 43 2.08 -8.37 4.35
C TRP A 43 2.51 -9.51 5.25
N VAL A 44 1.95 -10.67 5.01
CA VAL A 44 2.30 -11.91 5.70
C VAL A 44 3.07 -12.77 4.72
N HIS A 45 4.36 -12.92 4.97
CA HIS A 45 5.22 -13.78 4.18
C HIS A 45 4.98 -15.26 4.58
N PRO A 46 4.93 -16.22 3.63
CA PRO A 46 4.71 -17.63 3.97
C PRO A 46 5.89 -18.26 4.72
N ASP A 47 7.11 -17.78 4.49
CA ASP A 47 8.28 -18.12 5.31
C ASP A 47 8.13 -17.48 6.72
N PRO A 48 8.01 -18.30 7.78
CA PRO A 48 7.80 -17.80 9.14
C PRO A 48 8.99 -16.98 9.66
N ALA A 49 10.20 -17.15 9.11
CA ALA A 49 11.36 -16.37 9.50
C ALA A 49 11.25 -14.89 9.07
N ARG A 50 10.51 -14.62 7.98
CA ARG A 50 10.20 -13.25 7.52
C ARG A 50 8.95 -12.70 8.20
N GLY A 51 7.97 -13.57 8.46
CA GLY A 51 6.81 -13.24 9.27
C GLY A 51 5.92 -12.14 8.68
N LYS A 52 5.41 -11.26 9.55
CA LYS A 52 4.45 -10.20 9.20
C LYS A 52 5.08 -8.82 9.30
N GLY A 53 5.00 -8.06 8.21
CA GLY A 53 5.32 -6.63 8.18
C GLY A 53 4.07 -5.79 7.94
N CYS A 54 3.84 -4.78 8.77
CA CYS A 54 2.79 -3.79 8.57
C CYS A 54 3.38 -2.52 7.92
N LEU A 55 2.66 -1.96 6.94
CA LEU A 55 3.17 -0.83 6.18
C LEU A 55 3.15 0.46 7.02
N LYS A 56 4.31 1.10 7.10
CA LYS A 56 4.53 2.36 7.79
C LYS A 56 5.05 3.39 6.81
N ALA A 57 4.34 4.53 6.71
CA ALA A 57 4.84 5.67 5.98
C ALA A 57 6.07 6.24 6.70
N LEU A 58 7.16 6.36 5.96
CA LEU A 58 8.35 7.11 6.32
C LEU A 58 8.01 8.60 6.41
N SER A 59 8.70 9.32 7.29
CA SER A 59 8.50 10.76 7.49
C SER A 59 9.80 11.51 7.33
N GLY A 60 9.77 12.58 6.53
CA GLY A 60 10.89 13.47 6.28
C GLY A 60 11.87 12.96 5.21
N GLY A 61 12.67 13.89 4.70
CA GLY A 61 13.72 13.59 3.72
C GLY A 61 13.21 13.10 2.35
N PRO A 62 14.10 12.54 1.52
CA PRO A 62 13.77 12.07 0.15
C PRO A 62 12.77 10.91 0.07
N ALA A 63 12.60 10.21 1.19
CA ALA A 63 11.72 9.05 1.35
C ALA A 63 10.36 9.40 1.97
N ASP A 64 10.08 10.68 2.23
CA ASP A 64 8.83 11.10 2.88
C ASP A 64 7.61 10.51 2.16
N GLY A 65 6.75 9.88 2.96
CA GLY A 65 5.55 9.22 2.50
C GLY A 65 5.76 7.84 1.87
N LEU A 66 6.97 7.37 1.57
CA LEU A 66 7.18 5.99 1.12
C LEU A 66 6.78 5.00 2.22
N LEU A 67 6.25 3.83 1.85
CA LEU A 67 5.72 2.85 2.81
C LEU A 67 6.72 1.71 2.97
N GLU A 68 7.33 1.53 4.13
CA GLU A 68 8.17 0.37 4.43
C GLU A 68 7.41 -0.68 5.27
N PRO A 69 7.69 -1.98 5.11
CA PRO A 69 7.15 -3.01 5.99
C PRO A 69 7.92 -3.03 7.33
N ARG A 70 7.20 -2.93 8.46
CA ARG A 70 7.77 -3.04 9.81
C ARG A 70 7.09 -4.11 10.65
N ASN A 71 7.87 -4.81 11.48
CA ASN A 71 7.34 -5.80 12.42
C ASN A 71 6.53 -5.16 13.56
N ALA A 72 6.83 -3.91 13.91
CA ALA A 72 6.12 -3.13 14.93
C ALA A 72 4.74 -2.64 14.42
N CYS A 73 3.80 -3.57 14.24
CA CYS A 73 2.47 -3.27 13.67
C CYS A 73 1.62 -2.28 14.46
N GLY A 74 1.92 -2.05 15.75
CA GLY A 74 1.26 -1.01 16.56
C GLY A 74 1.60 0.41 16.11
N GLU A 75 2.71 0.59 15.40
CA GLU A 75 3.17 1.90 14.89
C GLU A 75 2.85 2.10 13.41
N ALA A 76 2.24 1.12 12.75
CA ALA A 76 1.93 1.15 11.32
C ALA A 76 1.02 2.32 10.95
N SER A 77 1.04 2.71 9.67
CA SER A 77 0.09 3.69 9.15
C SER A 77 -1.34 3.12 9.18
N SER A 78 -2.30 3.94 9.58
CA SER A 78 -3.72 3.59 9.61
C SER A 78 -4.46 4.30 8.49
N PHE A 79 -5.40 3.60 7.86
CA PHE A 79 -6.12 4.05 6.69
C PHE A 79 -7.61 3.84 6.85
N ARG A 80 -8.41 4.87 6.53
CA ARG A 80 -9.81 4.65 6.17
C ARG A 80 -9.84 4.07 4.76
N VAL A 81 -10.56 2.98 4.58
CA VAL A 81 -10.69 2.27 3.30
C VAL A 81 -12.06 2.57 2.74
N GLU A 82 -12.11 3.35 1.65
CA GLU A 82 -13.34 3.80 1.02
C GLU A 82 -13.51 3.10 -0.32
N ARG A 83 -14.66 2.47 -0.53
CA ARG A 83 -15.00 1.90 -1.83
C ARG A 83 -15.41 3.02 -2.78
N GLU A 84 -14.85 3.05 -3.98
CA GLU A 84 -15.32 3.93 -5.03
C GLU A 84 -16.71 3.46 -5.51
N PRO A 85 -17.69 4.36 -5.66
CA PRO A 85 -18.95 4.04 -6.32
C PRO A 85 -18.66 3.50 -7.72
N SER A 86 -19.05 2.26 -7.99
CA SER A 86 -18.74 1.60 -9.25
C SER A 86 -19.56 2.22 -10.38
N GLY A 87 -18.94 3.11 -11.16
CA GLY A 87 -19.42 3.37 -12.52
C GLY A 87 -19.16 2.12 -13.35
N THR A 88 -20.21 1.32 -13.56
CA THR A 88 -20.29 0.13 -14.42
C THR A 88 -19.25 -1.00 -14.18
N GLY A 89 -19.71 -2.11 -13.59
CA GLY A 89 -19.44 -3.46 -14.08
C GLY A 89 -18.04 -4.07 -14.00
N GLY A 90 -17.11 -3.56 -13.19
CA GLY A 90 -15.83 -4.24 -12.94
C GLY A 90 -15.98 -5.40 -11.96
N GLU A 91 -15.40 -6.57 -12.26
CA GLU A 91 -15.33 -7.73 -11.34
C GLU A 91 -14.61 -7.41 -10.03
N HIS A 92 -13.72 -6.41 -10.05
CA HIS A 92 -12.86 -6.02 -8.95
C HIS A 92 -13.32 -4.71 -8.30
N GLY A 93 -13.34 -4.67 -6.96
CA GLY A 93 -13.64 -3.45 -6.23
C GLY A 93 -12.49 -2.43 -6.31
N ARG A 94 -12.81 -1.16 -6.57
CA ARG A 94 -11.85 -0.05 -6.49
C ARG A 94 -11.94 0.64 -5.14
N TYR A 95 -10.79 0.90 -4.53
CA TYR A 95 -10.70 1.45 -3.19
C TYR A 95 -9.70 2.61 -3.11
N VAL A 96 -10.03 3.57 -2.25
CA VAL A 96 -9.16 4.68 -1.86
C VAL A 96 -8.77 4.48 -0.40
N PHE A 97 -7.48 4.60 -0.11
CA PHE A 97 -6.93 4.49 1.24
C PHE A 97 -6.55 5.89 1.73
N ARG A 98 -7.29 6.44 2.70
CA ARG A 98 -7.06 7.78 3.26
C ARG A 98 -6.37 7.71 4.61
N ALA A 99 -5.32 8.51 4.80
CA ALA A 99 -4.71 8.76 6.11
C ALA A 99 -4.84 10.25 6.47
N ASP A 100 -5.11 10.53 7.75
CA ASP A 100 -5.13 11.89 8.33
C ASP A 100 -5.96 12.92 7.54
N GLY A 101 -7.03 12.47 6.87
CA GLY A 101 -8.02 13.29 6.16
C GLY A 101 -7.58 13.96 4.85
N GLN A 102 -6.29 14.28 4.67
CA GLN A 102 -5.78 15.01 3.49
C GLN A 102 -4.83 14.19 2.61
N ARG A 103 -4.37 13.04 3.11
CA ARG A 103 -3.42 12.19 2.39
C ARG A 103 -4.07 10.88 1.97
N CYS A 104 -3.69 10.41 0.81
CA CYS A 104 -4.14 9.18 0.20
C CYS A 104 -2.93 8.33 -0.18
N LEU A 105 -3.06 7.01 -0.04
CA LEU A 105 -2.12 6.10 -0.67
C LEU A 105 -2.19 6.29 -2.19
N GLY A 106 -1.06 6.27 -2.86
CA GLY A 106 -1.03 6.35 -4.33
C GLY A 106 0.34 6.08 -4.91
N ILE A 107 0.38 5.85 -6.22
CA ILE A 107 1.63 5.63 -6.95
C ILE A 107 2.35 6.96 -7.17
N ARG A 108 3.65 7.00 -6.84
CA ARG A 108 4.49 8.18 -7.00
C ARG A 108 4.53 8.62 -8.46
N GLY A 109 4.21 9.90 -8.69
CA GLY A 109 4.22 10.51 -10.02
C GLY A 109 3.24 9.87 -11.00
N SER A 110 2.23 9.13 -10.52
CA SER A 110 1.30 8.36 -11.35
C SER A 110 1.99 7.40 -12.33
N ARG A 111 3.21 6.94 -12.01
CA ARG A 111 3.96 6.01 -12.85
C ARG A 111 3.23 4.66 -12.90
N THR A 112 3.24 4.00 -14.05
CA THR A 112 2.58 2.69 -14.24
C THR A 112 3.56 1.52 -14.29
N ALA A 113 4.85 1.81 -14.43
CA ALA A 113 5.90 0.81 -14.53
C ALA A 113 6.00 -0.06 -13.26
N ALA A 114 6.37 -1.33 -13.44
CA ALA A 114 6.71 -2.20 -12.32
C ALA A 114 7.85 -1.59 -11.49
N GLY A 115 7.77 -1.72 -10.17
CA GLY A 115 8.70 -1.10 -9.23
C GLY A 115 8.34 0.34 -8.88
N ALA A 116 7.33 0.97 -9.52
CA ALA A 116 6.90 2.31 -9.15
C ALA A 116 6.49 2.37 -7.67
N GLU A 117 7.11 3.28 -6.93
CA GLU A 117 6.91 3.45 -5.50
C GLU A 117 5.48 3.83 -5.13
N VAL A 118 4.95 3.20 -4.09
CA VAL A 118 3.70 3.56 -3.44
C VAL A 118 4.02 4.48 -2.28
N MET A 119 3.29 5.59 -2.18
CA MET A 119 3.50 6.59 -1.14
C MET A 119 2.20 7.14 -0.59
N LEU A 120 2.25 7.62 0.64
CA LEU A 120 1.24 8.48 1.22
C LEU A 120 1.49 9.92 0.75
N GLN A 121 0.56 10.45 -0.03
CA GLN A 121 0.69 11.75 -0.69
C GLN A 121 -0.64 12.50 -0.65
N ARG A 122 -0.66 13.77 -1.07
CA ARG A 122 -1.89 14.56 -1.13
C ARG A 122 -2.97 13.83 -1.95
N CYS A 123 -4.20 13.77 -1.45
CA CYS A 123 -5.31 13.25 -2.23
C CYS A 123 -5.58 14.12 -3.47
N THR A 124 -5.61 13.50 -4.65
CA THR A 124 -5.91 14.13 -5.94
C THR A 124 -7.21 13.58 -6.56
N GLY A 125 -7.66 12.40 -6.13
CA GLY A 125 -8.80 11.70 -6.76
C GLY A 125 -8.46 11.02 -8.08
N GLY A 126 -7.20 11.10 -8.52
CA GLY A 126 -6.72 10.48 -9.76
C GLY A 126 -6.65 8.96 -9.69
N ALA A 127 -6.52 8.31 -10.85
CA ALA A 127 -6.48 6.85 -10.97
C ALA A 127 -5.32 6.21 -10.19
N ALA A 128 -4.19 6.91 -10.06
CA ALA A 128 -3.03 6.44 -9.29
C ALA A 128 -3.26 6.33 -7.77
N GLN A 129 -4.41 6.77 -7.27
CA GLN A 129 -4.83 6.65 -5.86
C GLN A 129 -5.98 5.67 -5.66
N LYS A 130 -6.32 4.91 -6.70
CA LYS A 130 -7.39 3.91 -6.70
C LYS A 130 -6.76 2.54 -6.88
N PHE A 131 -6.96 1.69 -5.89
CA PHE A 131 -6.39 0.34 -5.87
C PHE A 131 -7.48 -0.68 -6.13
N LEU A 132 -7.18 -1.64 -7.01
CA LEU A 132 -7.99 -2.84 -7.16
C LEU A 132 -7.68 -3.76 -5.99
N ILE A 133 -8.73 -4.25 -5.33
CA ILE A 133 -8.60 -5.28 -4.29
C ILE A 133 -9.39 -6.49 -4.76
N ASP A 134 -8.66 -7.57 -4.93
CA ASP A 134 -9.21 -8.89 -5.20
C ASP A 134 -9.17 -9.70 -3.92
N THR A 135 -10.23 -10.46 -3.70
CA THR A 135 -10.16 -11.52 -2.70
C THR A 135 -9.09 -12.49 -3.15
N ALA A 136 -8.06 -12.68 -2.33
CA ALA A 136 -7.06 -13.72 -2.57
C ALA A 136 -7.80 -15.04 -2.79
N SER A 137 -7.58 -15.69 -3.93
CA SER A 137 -8.06 -17.07 -4.15
C SER A 137 -7.55 -17.91 -2.98
N GLN A 138 -8.47 -18.64 -2.33
CA GLN A 138 -8.25 -19.35 -1.07
C GLN A 138 -7.05 -20.30 -1.15
#